data_AF-A0A1B6NUE9-F1
#
_entry.id   AF-A0A1B6NUE9-F1
#
_cell.length_a   1.000
_cell.length_b   1.000
_cell.length_c   1.000
_cell.angle_alpha   90.00
_cell.angle_beta   90.00
_cell.angle_gamma   90.00
#
_symmetry.space_group_name_H-M   'P 1'
#
loop_
_entity.id
_entity.type
_entity.pdbx_description
1 polymer ?
#
loop_
_entity_poly.entity_id
_entity_poly.type
_entity_poly.pdbx_seq_one_letter_code
_entity_poly.pdbx_strand_id
1 'polypeptide(L)'
;GRRYAKLSGDYNPIHLSAISAKAFGFKQPIAHGMWTLSRAVSAFVSHQDFRQSMSVKEVNCRFRKPVFLPCDIHIQQHCKTDNSVLIDVTDSNDSLVHLSASLVFNQA
;
A
#
# COMPACT_ATOMS: atom_id res chain seq x y z
N GLY A 1 -5.16 11.23 -1.40
CA GLY A 1 -5.83 11.79 -2.59
C GLY A 1 -5.00 12.90 -3.23
N ARG A 2 -5.45 14.17 -3.13
CA ARG A 2 -4.92 15.30 -3.93
C ARG A 2 -3.40 15.52 -3.88
N ARG A 3 -2.78 15.41 -2.70
CA ARG A 3 -1.31 15.57 -2.55
C ARG A 3 -0.54 14.53 -3.36
N TYR A 4 -1.00 13.27 -3.37
CA TYR A 4 -0.36 12.22 -4.15
C TYR A 4 -0.61 12.42 -5.64
N ALA A 5 -1.84 12.78 -6.05
CA ALA A 5 -2.16 13.08 -7.44
C ALA A 5 -1.23 14.15 -8.05
N LYS A 6 -0.88 15.18 -7.27
CA LYS A 6 0.07 16.22 -7.71
C LYS A 6 1.48 15.67 -7.96
N LEU A 7 1.91 14.65 -7.21
CA LEU A 7 3.24 14.05 -7.33
C LEU A 7 3.28 12.96 -8.40
N SER A 8 2.24 12.12 -8.48
CA SER A 8 2.20 10.96 -9.39
C SER A 8 1.63 11.28 -10.76
N GLY A 9 0.89 12.39 -10.91
CA GLY A 9 0.09 12.67 -12.10
C GLY A 9 -1.24 11.90 -12.15
N ASP A 10 -1.54 11.06 -11.15
CA ASP A 10 -2.79 10.31 -11.09
C ASP A 10 -3.92 11.16 -10.48
N TYR A 11 -4.60 11.88 -11.37
CA TYR A 11 -5.79 12.69 -11.06
C TYR A 11 -7.10 11.93 -11.23
N ASN A 12 -7.12 10.60 -11.12
CA ASN A 12 -8.36 9.86 -11.19
C ASN A 12 -9.39 10.41 -10.15
N PRO A 13 -10.59 10.86 -10.58
CA PRO A 13 -11.52 11.58 -9.72
C PRO A 13 -11.97 10.80 -8.47
N ILE A 14 -11.88 9.48 -8.47
CA ILE A 14 -12.22 8.61 -7.33
C ILE A 14 -11.36 8.87 -6.09
N HIS A 15 -10.23 9.57 -6.23
CA HIS A 15 -9.29 9.89 -5.15
C HIS A 15 -9.35 11.34 -4.64
N LEU A 16 -10.09 12.23 -5.31
CA LEU A 16 -9.91 13.68 -5.16
C LEU A 16 -10.90 14.34 -4.20
N SER A 17 -12.18 13.96 -4.27
CA SER A 17 -13.28 14.54 -3.49
C SER A 17 -14.42 13.54 -3.31
N ALA A 18 -15.25 13.73 -2.27
CA ALA A 18 -16.42 12.88 -2.05
C ALA A 18 -17.43 12.95 -3.20
N ILE A 19 -17.63 14.15 -3.77
CA ILE A 19 -18.55 14.38 -4.89
C ILE A 19 -18.09 13.58 -6.11
N SER A 20 -16.81 13.73 -6.48
CA SER A 20 -16.26 13.02 -7.62
C SER A 20 -16.26 11.50 -7.39
N ALA A 21 -15.88 11.02 -6.20
CA ALA A 21 -15.93 9.59 -5.89
C ALA A 21 -17.35 9.01 -5.97
N LYS A 22 -18.36 9.76 -5.50
CA LYS A 22 -19.78 9.37 -5.58
C LYS A 22 -20.27 9.25 -7.02
N ALA A 23 -19.82 10.11 -7.92
CA ALA A 23 -20.15 10.02 -9.36
C ALA A 23 -19.67 8.70 -9.99
N PHE A 24 -18.65 8.06 -9.41
CA PHE A 24 -18.12 6.76 -9.84
C PHE A 24 -18.55 5.59 -8.92
N GLY A 25 -19.59 5.77 -8.11
CA GLY A 25 -20.18 4.70 -7.30
C GLY A 25 -19.51 4.43 -5.95
N PHE A 26 -18.54 5.27 -5.54
CA PHE A 26 -17.91 5.14 -4.21
C PHE A 26 -18.61 6.03 -3.18
N LYS A 27 -18.81 5.50 -1.96
CA LYS A 27 -19.44 6.26 -0.86
C LYS A 27 -18.59 7.44 -0.37
N GLN A 28 -17.27 7.32 -0.52
CA GLN A 28 -16.27 8.33 -0.16
C GLN A 28 -15.00 8.10 -1.00
N PRO A 29 -14.06 9.05 -1.03
CA PRO A 29 -12.82 8.89 -1.79
C PRO A 29 -12.03 7.69 -1.31
N ILE A 30 -11.38 7.00 -2.25
CA ILE A 30 -10.46 5.90 -1.93
C ILE A 30 -9.00 6.39 -2.02
N ALA A 31 -8.11 5.77 -1.27
CA ALA A 31 -6.67 6.00 -1.41
C ALA A 31 -6.19 5.50 -2.78
N HIS A 32 -5.16 6.15 -3.32
CA HIS A 32 -4.47 5.69 -4.50
C HIS A 32 -3.77 4.35 -4.21
N GLY A 33 -3.98 3.33 -5.04
CA GLY A 33 -3.36 2.01 -4.83
C GLY A 33 -1.83 2.11 -4.74
N MET A 34 -1.20 2.83 -5.68
CA MET A 34 0.26 3.02 -5.69
C MET A 34 0.77 3.81 -4.48
N TRP A 35 -0.05 4.71 -3.91
CA TRP A 35 0.31 5.38 -2.65
C TRP A 35 0.27 4.39 -1.48
N THR A 36 -0.76 3.55 -1.38
CA THR A 36 -0.85 2.52 -0.35
C THR A 36 0.32 1.54 -0.43
N LEU A 37 0.65 1.06 -1.63
CA LEU A 37 1.78 0.16 -1.86
C LEU A 37 3.11 0.79 -1.43
N SER A 38 3.42 1.98 -1.97
CA SER A 38 4.69 2.65 -1.67
C SER A 38 4.83 3.01 -0.19
N ARG A 39 3.74 3.44 0.45
CA ARG A 39 3.73 3.74 1.88
C ARG A 39 3.95 2.49 2.73
N ALA A 40 3.29 1.38 2.39
CA ALA A 40 3.44 0.11 3.10
C ALA A 40 4.86 -0.46 2.97
N VAL A 41 5.39 -0.52 1.74
CA VAL A 41 6.76 -0.99 1.48
C VAL A 41 7.79 -0.11 2.19
N SER A 42 7.67 1.22 2.09
CA SER A 42 8.58 2.15 2.75
C SER A 42 8.54 2.02 4.28
N ALA A 43 7.34 1.92 4.87
CA ALA A 43 7.19 1.73 6.31
C ALA A 43 7.79 0.40 6.75
N PHE A 44 7.47 -0.69 6.06
CA PHE A 44 7.99 -2.02 6.37
C PHE A 44 9.51 -2.09 6.32
N VAL A 45 10.12 -1.64 5.21
CA VAL A 45 11.60 -1.62 5.06
C VAL A 45 12.26 -0.74 6.12
N SER A 46 11.64 0.37 6.50
CA SER A 46 12.17 1.28 7.55
C SER A 46 12.12 0.69 8.96
N HIS A 47 11.34 -0.36 9.21
CA HIS A 47 11.25 -1.04 10.50
C HIS A 47 12.07 -2.32 10.58
N GLN A 48 12.77 -2.72 9.51
CA GLN A 48 13.67 -3.86 9.58
C GLN A 48 15.01 -3.47 10.20
N ASP A 49 15.49 -4.33 11.11
CA ASP A 49 16.75 -4.14 11.86
C ASP A 49 17.98 -4.12 10.94
N PHE A 50 17.90 -4.77 9.78
CA PHE A 50 18.97 -4.88 8.79
C PHE A 50 18.98 -3.69 7.82
N ARG A 51 19.24 -2.49 8.33
CA ARG A 51 19.29 -1.24 7.55
C ARG A 51 20.41 -1.15 6.51
N GLN A 52 21.29 -2.15 6.38
CA GLN A 52 22.56 -1.98 5.64
C GLN A 52 22.89 -3.00 4.54
N SER A 53 22.10 -4.06 4.31
CA SER A 53 22.51 -5.09 3.33
C SER A 53 21.47 -5.52 2.30
N MET A 54 20.20 -5.15 2.43
CA MET A 54 19.14 -5.65 1.55
C MET A 54 18.37 -4.53 0.88
N SER A 55 18.74 -4.20 -0.37
CA SER A 55 17.92 -3.35 -1.24
C SER A 55 16.77 -4.17 -1.83
N VAL A 56 15.56 -3.60 -1.85
CA VAL A 56 14.42 -4.22 -2.52
C VAL A 56 14.71 -4.32 -4.02
N LYS A 57 14.74 -5.54 -4.54
CA LYS A 57 14.95 -5.88 -5.95
C LYS A 57 13.64 -5.85 -6.73
N GLU A 58 12.60 -6.45 -6.17
CA GLU A 58 11.30 -6.61 -6.83
C GLU A 58 10.17 -6.42 -5.82
N VAL A 59 9.09 -5.79 -6.27
CA VAL A 59 7.83 -5.71 -5.54
C VAL A 59 6.72 -6.20 -6.46
N ASN A 60 6.09 -7.32 -6.09
CA ASN A 60 4.86 -7.78 -6.71
C ASN A 60 3.69 -7.40 -5.80
N CYS A 61 2.60 -6.88 -6.35
CA CYS A 61 1.46 -6.42 -5.57
C CYS A 61 0.13 -6.82 -6.21
N ARG A 62 -0.82 -7.21 -5.36
CA ARG A 62 -2.21 -7.43 -5.70
C ARG A 62 -3.11 -6.54 -4.87
N PHE A 63 -3.76 -5.58 -5.53
CA PHE A 63 -4.83 -4.78 -4.94
C PHE A 63 -6.10 -5.63 -4.85
N ARG A 64 -6.59 -5.88 -3.63
CA ARG A 64 -7.74 -6.77 -3.37
C ARG A 64 -9.03 -5.99 -3.15
N LYS A 65 -8.96 -4.92 -2.35
CA LYS A 65 -10.11 -4.07 -2.00
C LYS A 65 -9.69 -2.60 -1.87
N PRO A 66 -10.58 -1.65 -2.22
CA PRO A 66 -10.29 -0.23 -2.04
C PRO A 66 -10.08 0.12 -0.55
N VAL A 67 -9.16 1.05 -0.29
CA VAL A 67 -8.96 1.67 1.02
C VAL A 67 -9.72 2.99 1.03
N PHE A 68 -10.75 3.15 1.86
CA PHE A 68 -11.52 4.38 1.92
C PHE A 68 -10.84 5.44 2.81
N LEU A 69 -11.03 6.73 2.52
CA LEU A 69 -10.42 7.83 3.28
C LEU A 69 -11.47 8.55 4.18
N PRO A 70 -11.09 8.98 5.40
CA PRO A 70 -9.85 8.66 6.12
C PRO A 70 -9.85 7.20 6.64
N CYS A 71 -8.67 6.63 6.86
CA CYS A 71 -8.51 5.29 7.40
C CYS A 71 -7.24 5.16 8.22
N ASP A 72 -7.27 4.20 9.14
CA ASP A 72 -6.09 3.56 9.71
C ASP A 72 -5.94 2.17 9.10
N ILE A 73 -4.71 1.79 8.81
CA ILE A 73 -4.36 0.51 8.19
C ILE A 73 -3.20 -0.12 8.96
N HIS A 74 -3.15 -1.43 8.98
CA HIS A 74 -2.01 -2.18 9.54
C HIS A 74 -1.19 -2.81 8.41
N ILE A 75 0.07 -3.11 8.72
CA ILE A 75 0.95 -3.89 7.84
C ILE A 75 1.25 -5.18 8.57
N GLN A 76 0.82 -6.29 8.00
CA GLN A 76 1.06 -7.62 8.52
C GLN A 76 2.16 -8.31 7.71
N GLN A 77 3.10 -8.93 8.39
CA GLN A 77 4.16 -9.71 7.76
C GLN A 77 3.76 -11.19 7.76
N HIS A 78 3.87 -11.83 6.60
CA HIS A 78 3.68 -13.26 6.42
C HIS A 78 4.92 -13.87 5.77
N CYS A 79 5.23 -15.13 6.10
CA CYS A 79 6.22 -15.98 5.42
C CYS A 79 7.50 -15.24 5.01
N LYS A 80 8.45 -15.09 5.94
CA LYS A 80 9.77 -14.53 5.66
C LYS A 80 10.74 -15.64 5.30
N THR A 81 11.46 -15.47 4.19
CA THR A 81 12.61 -16.28 3.80
C THR A 81 13.88 -15.44 3.92
N ASP A 82 15.02 -15.99 3.50
CA ASP A 82 16.30 -15.30 3.51
C ASP A 82 16.32 -14.06 2.60
N ASN A 83 15.57 -14.07 1.49
CA ASN A 83 15.58 -12.99 0.51
C ASN A 83 14.19 -12.49 0.09
N SER A 84 13.11 -12.98 0.69
CA SER A 84 11.77 -12.55 0.34
C SER A 84 10.85 -12.49 1.55
N VAL A 85 9.82 -11.66 1.43
CA VAL A 85 8.78 -11.53 2.45
C VAL A 85 7.45 -11.17 1.82
N LEU A 86 6.39 -11.73 2.37
CA LEU A 86 5.02 -11.35 2.03
C LEU A 86 4.51 -10.36 3.07
N ILE A 87 3.86 -9.30 2.62
CA ILE A 87 3.16 -8.37 3.49
C ILE A 87 1.73 -8.17 3.02
N ASP A 88 0.82 -8.07 3.98
CA ASP A 88 -0.57 -7.66 3.75
C ASP A 88 -0.81 -6.29 4.38
N VAL A 89 -1.56 -5.45 3.68
CA VAL A 89 -2.13 -4.22 4.23
C VAL A 89 -3.59 -4.49 4.55
N THR A 90 -3.92 -4.37 5.82
CA THR A 90 -5.25 -4.65 6.36
C THR A 90 -5.93 -3.37 6.88
N ASP A 91 -7.23 -3.46 7.13
CA ASP A 91 -7.91 -2.49 8.00
C ASP A 91 -7.41 -2.60 9.44
N SER A 92 -7.77 -1.62 10.28
CA SER A 92 -7.27 -1.50 11.65
C SER A 92 -7.69 -2.62 12.61
N ASN A 93 -8.60 -3.50 12.20
CA ASN A 93 -9.01 -4.69 12.97
C ASN A 93 -8.53 -6.01 12.33
N ASP A 94 -7.70 -5.94 11.28
CA ASP A 94 -7.14 -7.08 10.57
C ASP A 94 -8.17 -8.03 9.94
N SER A 95 -9.39 -7.55 9.71
CA SER A 95 -10.50 -8.36 9.17
C SER A 95 -10.54 -8.37 7.64
N LEU A 96 -9.99 -7.34 6.99
CA LEU A 96 -10.04 -7.15 5.55
C LEU A 96 -8.65 -6.83 4.99
N VAL A 97 -8.17 -7.66 4.07
CA VAL A 97 -6.95 -7.36 3.31
C VAL A 97 -7.28 -6.46 2.12
N HIS A 98 -6.67 -5.28 2.10
CA HIS A 98 -6.77 -4.31 1.02
C HIS A 98 -5.75 -4.56 -0.09
N LEU A 99 -4.53 -4.96 0.29
CA LEU A 99 -3.40 -5.14 -0.59
C LEU A 99 -2.52 -6.26 -0.06
N SER A 100 -2.07 -7.14 -0.95
CA SER A 100 -1.03 -8.13 -0.66
C SER A 100 0.19 -7.83 -1.52
N ALA A 101 1.39 -7.88 -0.95
CA ALA A 101 2.62 -7.65 -1.68
C ALA A 101 3.70 -8.68 -1.32
N SER A 102 4.49 -9.06 -2.33
CA SER A 102 5.73 -9.81 -2.16
C SER A 102 6.90 -8.88 -2.43
N LEU A 103 7.86 -8.85 -1.52
CA LEU A 103 9.10 -8.12 -1.66
C LEU A 103 10.23 -9.13 -1.80
N VAL A 104 11.04 -8.98 -2.83
CA VAL A 104 12.29 -9.72 -3.01
C VAL A 104 13.44 -8.76 -2.80
N PHE A 105 14.44 -9.17 -2.02
CA PHE A 105 15.64 -8.40 -1.72
C PHE A 105 16.83 -8.92 -2.52
N ASN A 106 17.79 -8.03 -2.81
CA ASN A 106 19.10 -8.47 -3.29
C ASN A 106 19.79 -9.25 -2.17
N GLN A 107 20.39 -10.39 -2.52
CA GLN A 107 21.34 -11.06 -1.64
C GLN A 107 22.62 -10.21 -1.59
N ALA A 108 23.18 -10.06 -0.40
CA ALA A 108 24.44 -9.35 -0.19
C ALA A 108 25.62 -10.10 -0.83
#